data_AF-A0A7W0THQ9-F1
#
_entry.id   AF-A0A7W0THQ9-F1
#
_cell.length_a   1.000
_cell.length_b   1.000
_cell.length_c   1.000
_cell.angle_alpha   90.00
_cell.angle_beta   90.00
_cell.angle_gamma   90.00
#
_symmetry.space_group_name_H-M   'P 1'
#
loop_
_entity.id
_entity.type
_entity.pdbx_description
1 polymer ?
#
loop_
_entity_poly.entity_id
_entity_poly.type
_entity_poly.pdbx_seq_one_letter_code
_entity_poly.pdbx_strand_id
1 'polypeptide(L)' 'MRADVEEHVRDEHSTFTWLLEPLLERSGFDIQATDYTDDGIFAKYLARRR' A
#
# COMPACT_ATOMS: atom_id res chain seq x y z
N MET A 1 -1.38 -18.19 8.65
CA MET A 1 -1.10 -17.67 7.29
C MET A 1 -2.31 -17.11 6.53
N ARG A 2 -3.53 -17.64 6.64
CA ARG A 2 -4.75 -16.90 6.23
C ARG A 2 -5.34 -16.05 7.36
N ALA A 3 -5.25 -16.54 8.60
CA ALA A 3 -5.79 -15.85 9.77
C ALA A 3 -5.05 -14.54 10.12
N ASP A 4 -3.73 -14.48 9.91
CA ASP A 4 -2.93 -13.28 10.22
C ASP A 4 -3.23 -12.10 9.28
N VAL A 5 -3.66 -12.39 8.04
CA VAL A 5 -4.03 -11.37 7.04
C VAL A 5 -5.41 -10.78 7.35
N GLU A 6 -6.32 -11.57 7.91
CA GLU A 6 -7.67 -11.11 8.30
C GLU A 6 -7.64 -10.23 9.56
N GLU A 7 -6.68 -10.43 10.47
CA GLU A 7 -6.50 -9.58 11.66
C GLU A 7 -6.04 -8.16 11.27
N HIS A 8 -5.08 -8.06 10.35
CA HIS A 8 -4.61 -6.77 9.82
C HIS A 8 -5.62 -6.08 8.88
N VAL A 9 -6.62 -6.81 8.36
CA VAL A 9 -7.75 -6.22 7.59
C VAL A 9 -8.74 -5.50 8.52
N ARG A 10 -8.89 -5.99 9.76
CA ARG A 10 -10.02 -5.62 10.62
C ARG A 10 -9.69 -4.58 11.67
N ASP A 11 -8.48 -4.62 12.25
CA ASP A 11 -8.12 -3.79 13.41
C ASP A 11 -7.05 -2.72 13.09
N GLU A 12 -6.32 -2.86 11.99
CA GLU A 12 -5.39 -1.84 11.48
C GLU A 12 -5.86 -1.37 10.11
N HIS A 13 -6.18 -0.09 9.94
CA HIS A 13 -6.56 0.48 8.64
C HIS A 13 -5.34 0.59 7.70
N SER A 14 -4.66 -0.53 7.44
CA SER A 14 -3.51 -0.59 6.56
C SER A 14 -4.01 -0.46 5.12
N THR A 15 -3.74 0.68 4.51
CA THR A 15 -4.21 1.03 3.18
C THR A 15 -3.66 0.03 2.17
N PHE A 16 -4.49 -0.96 1.82
CA PHE A 16 -4.15 -1.93 0.80
C PHE A 16 -3.63 -1.21 -0.44
N THR A 17 -2.62 -1.76 -1.10
CA THR A 17 -2.03 -1.24 -2.34
C THR A 17 -3.09 -0.78 -3.34
N TRP A 18 -4.16 -1.58 -3.52
CA TRP A 18 -5.27 -1.28 -4.42
C TRP A 18 -6.06 0.00 -4.08
N LEU A 19 -5.98 0.47 -2.84
CA LEU A 19 -6.58 1.72 -2.37
C LEU A 19 -5.54 2.85 -2.29
N LEU A 20 -4.34 2.56 -1.79
CA LEU A 20 -3.31 3.57 -1.57
C LEU A 20 -2.78 4.13 -2.90
N GLU A 21 -2.53 3.27 -3.88
CA GLU A 21 -1.98 3.72 -5.17
C GLU A 21 -2.94 4.66 -5.91
N PRO A 22 -4.25 4.36 -6.06
CA PRO A 22 -5.18 5.32 -6.64
C PRO A 22 -5.34 6.61 -5.81
N LEU A 23 -5.20 6.54 -4.48
CA LEU A 23 -5.23 7.74 -3.64
C LEU A 23 -4.01 8.64 -3.87
N LEU A 24 -2.81 8.06 -4.04
CA LEU A 24 -1.60 8.79 -4.39
C LEU A 24 -1.75 9.47 -5.77
N GLU A 25 -2.24 8.74 -6.77
CA GLU A 25 -2.50 9.30 -8.09
C GLU A 25 -3.50 10.45 -8.08
N ARG A 26 -4.64 10.26 -7.38
CA ARG A 26 -5.71 11.27 -7.28
C ARG A 26 -5.30 12.50 -6.46
N SER A 27 -4.37 12.33 -5.50
CA SER A 27 -3.79 13.45 -4.76
C SER A 27 -2.67 14.17 -5.54
N GLY A 28 -2.42 13.77 -6.78
CA GLY A 28 -1.49 14.44 -7.69
C GLY A 28 -0.05 13.95 -7.54
N PHE A 29 0.16 12.77 -6.98
CA PHE A 29 1.47 12.12 -6.99
C PHE A 29 1.57 11.12 -8.14
N ASP A 30 2.79 10.93 -8.61
CA ASP A 30 3.16 9.94 -9.61
C ASP A 30 4.09 8.93 -8.94
N ILE A 31 3.69 7.66 -8.90
CA ILE A 31 4.48 6.59 -8.28
C ILE A 31 5.60 6.21 -9.25
N GLN A 32 6.85 6.41 -8.83
CA GLN A 32 8.04 6.16 -9.64
C GLN A 32 8.64 4.79 -9.36
N ALA A 33 8.52 4.29 -8.13
CA ALA A 33 8.96 2.96 -7.73
C ALA A 33 8.15 2.45 -6.55
N THR A 34 7.99 1.12 -6.49
CA THR A 34 7.39 0.43 -5.36
C THR A 34 8.22 -0.80 -5.00
N ASP A 35 8.58 -0.92 -3.73
CA ASP A 35 9.25 -2.08 -3.17
C ASP A 35 8.29 -2.81 -2.22
N TYR A 36 8.01 -4.08 -2.52
CA TYR A 36 7.18 -4.95 -1.68
C TYR A 36 8.07 -5.93 -0.92
N THR A 37 7.75 -6.20 0.34
CA THR A 37 8.39 -7.30 1.07
C THR A 37 7.94 -8.65 0.51
N ASP A 38 8.80 -9.66 0.61
CA ASP A 38 8.49 -11.02 0.11
C ASP A 38 7.25 -11.63 0.78
N ASP A 39 6.95 -11.23 2.02
CA ASP A 39 5.76 -11.61 2.77
C ASP A 39 4.49 -10.83 2.36
N GLY A 40 4.62 -9.78 1.55
CA GLY A 40 3.52 -8.96 1.04
C GLY A 40 2.81 -8.11 2.10
N ILE A 41 3.36 -8.00 3.32
CA ILE A 41 2.78 -7.22 4.41
C ILE A 41 3.18 -5.75 4.32
N PHE A 42 4.37 -5.46 3.80
CA PHE A 42 4.87 -4.09 3.71
C PHE A 42 5.14 -3.68 2.26
N ALA A 43 4.85 -2.41 1.98
CA ALA A 43 5.15 -1.76 0.71
C ALA A 43 5.79 -0.40 0.97
N LYS A 44 6.80 -0.04 0.19
CA LYS A 44 7.44 1.27 0.19
C LYS A 44 7.26 1.92 -1.17
N TYR A 45 6.74 3.13 -1.17
CA TYR A 45 6.49 3.90 -2.40
C TYR A 45 7.45 5.08 -2.50
N LEU A 46 8.08 5.22 -3.66
CA LEU A 46 8.72 6.47 -4.07
C LEU A 46 7.76 7.20 -5.01
N ALA A 47 7.15 8.28 -4.53
CA ALA A 47 6.21 9.07 -5.32
C ALA A 47 6.67 10.53 -5.42
N ARG A 48 6.42 11.14 -6.58
CA ARG A 48 6.74 12.54 -6.84
C ARG A 48 5.46 13.32 -7.10
N ARG A 49 5.32 14.50 -6.49
CA ARG A 49 4.20 15.40 -6.82
C ARG A 49 4.32 15.86 -8.28
N ARG A 50 3.21 15.80 -9.02
CA ARG A 50 3.06 16.36 -10.36
C ARG A 50 3.15 17.89 -10.34
#